data_AF-A0A936X892-F1
#
_entry.id   AF-A0A936X892-F1
#
_cell.length_a   1.000
_cell.length_b   1.000
_cell.length_c   1.000
_cell.angle_alpha   90.00
_cell.angle_beta   90.00
_cell.angle_gamma   90.00
#
_symmetry.space_group_name_H-M   'P 1'
#
loop_
_entity.id
_entity.type
_entity.pdbx_description
1 polymer ?
#
loop_
_entity_poly.entity_id
_entity_poly.type
_entity_poly.pdbx_seq_one_letter_code
_entity_poly.pdbx_strand_id
1 'polypeptide(L)' 'MLDLVIAEAMSPLKRFKLLPVIEKGAHLGLKEIRHETVTEVTVESDKLIEFHLDGEYHAAEKLQINIVAGGLRIKF' A
#
# COMPACT_ATOMS: atom_id res chain seq x y z
N MET A 1 11.90 -4.82 6.49
CA MET A 1 11.18 -5.14 5.24
C MET A 1 10.02 -4.16 5.12
N LEU A 2 9.44 -4.02 3.93
CA LEU A 2 8.21 -3.25 3.68
C LEU A 2 7.01 -4.19 3.77
N ASP A 3 5.92 -3.71 4.35
CA ASP A 3 4.62 -4.38 4.31
C ASP A 3 3.85 -3.92 3.07
N LEU A 4 3.75 -4.81 2.07
CA LEU A 4 2.99 -4.55 0.86
C LEU A 4 1.57 -5.11 1.03
N VAL A 5 0.58 -4.22 1.00
CA VAL A 5 -0.84 -4.56 1.06
C VAL A 5 -1.52 -4.13 -0.24
N ILE A 6 -2.04 -5.11 -1.00
CA ILE A 6 -2.68 -4.88 -2.29
C ILE A 6 -4.16 -5.20 -2.15
N ALA A 7 -5.01 -4.21 -2.44
CA ALA A 7 -6.45 -4.41 -2.56
C ALA A 7 -6.80 -4.69 -4.03
N GLU A 8 -7.39 -5.86 -4.29
CA GLU A 8 -7.89 -6.22 -5.62
C GLU A 8 -9.06 -5.31 -6.05
N ALA A 9 -9.39 -5.31 -7.33
CA ALA A 9 -10.53 -4.54 -7.84
C ALA A 9 -11.84 -4.97 -7.15
N MET A 10 -12.62 -4.00 -6.67
CA MET A 10 -13.88 -4.24 -5.94
C MET A 10 -14.99 -3.33 -6.42
N SER A 11 -16.23 -3.82 -6.36
CA SER A 11 -17.40 -2.97 -6.57
C SER A 11 -17.57 -1.97 -5.42
N PRO A 12 -18.14 -0.77 -5.67
CA PRO A 12 -18.36 0.23 -4.63
C PRO A 12 -19.18 -0.28 -3.43
N LEU A 13 -20.20 -1.11 -3.70
CA LEU A 13 -21.03 -1.73 -2.66
C LEU A 13 -20.22 -2.66 -1.75
N LYS A 14 -19.28 -3.42 -2.32
CA LYS A 14 -18.41 -4.32 -1.55
C LYS A 14 -17.41 -3.52 -0.72
N ARG A 15 -16.84 -2.46 -1.30
CA ARG A 15 -15.95 -1.53 -0.58
C ARG A 15 -16.66 -0.89 0.61
N PHE A 16 -17.89 -0.40 0.45
CA PHE A 16 -18.67 0.20 1.52
C PHE A 16 -18.89 -0.77 2.70
N LYS A 17 -19.18 -2.05 2.41
CA LYS A 17 -19.34 -3.08 3.45
C LYS A 17 -18.03 -3.40 4.20
N LEU A 18 -16.87 -3.19 3.57
CA LEU A 18 -15.57 -3.48 4.16
C LEU A 18 -15.00 -2.34 5.00
N LEU A 19 -15.51 -1.10 4.86
CA LEU A 19 -15.00 0.05 5.61
C LEU A 19 -14.90 -0.20 7.13
N PRO A 20 -15.93 -0.79 7.80
CA PRO A 20 -15.85 -1.04 9.25
C PRO A 20 -14.80 -2.09 9.64
N VAL A 21 -14.43 -2.99 8.72
CA VAL A 21 -13.40 -4.03 8.93
C VAL A 21 -12.02 -3.40 8.82
N ILE A 22 -11.83 -2.50 7.85
CA ILE A 22 -10.58 -1.77 7.63
C ILE A 22 -10.28 -0.86 8.82
N GLU A 23 -11.27 -0.10 9.32
CA GLU A 23 -11.14 0.78 10.49
C GLU A 23 -10.70 0.05 11.76
N LYS A 24 -11.08 -1.23 11.90
CA LYS A 24 -10.72 -2.08 13.04
C LYS A 24 -9.38 -2.80 12.86
N GLY A 25 -8.68 -2.57 11.75
CA GLY A 25 -7.42 -3.26 11.42
C GLY A 25 -7.57 -4.75 11.08
N ALA A 26 -8.79 -5.23 10.84
CA ALA A 26 -9.09 -6.66 10.65
C ALA A 26 -9.21 -7.08 9.18
N HIS A 27 -8.54 -6.35 8.28
CA HIS A 27 -8.65 -6.54 6.83
C HIS A 27 -7.67 -7.57 6.25
N LEU A 28 -6.63 -7.93 7.01
CA LEU A 28 -5.67 -8.96 6.60
C LEU A 28 -6.35 -10.33 6.60
N GLY A 29 -6.19 -11.10 5.51
CA GLY A 29 -6.83 -12.40 5.32
C GLY A 29 -8.17 -12.37 4.57
N LEU A 30 -8.68 -11.19 4.22
CA LEU A 30 -9.78 -11.07 3.27
C LEU A 30 -9.33 -11.53 1.88
N LYS A 31 -10.23 -12.16 1.12
CA LYS A 31 -9.91 -12.69 -0.23
C LYS A 31 -9.48 -11.59 -1.20
N GLU A 32 -9.88 -10.35 -0.93
CA GLU A 32 -9.63 -9.18 -1.76
C GLU A 32 -8.37 -8.41 -1.33
N ILE A 33 -7.70 -8.87 -0.27
CA ILE A 33 -6.48 -8.26 0.25
C ILE A 33 -5.34 -9.27 0.17
N ARG A 34 -4.29 -8.92 -0.57
CA ARG A 34 -3.02 -9.63 -0.55
C ARG A 34 -2.04 -8.90 0.36
N HIS A 35 -1.34 -9.63 1.20
CA HIS A 35 -0.31 -9.10 2.09
C HIS A 35 0.97 -9.90 1.94
N GLU A 36 2.07 -9.20 1.69
CA GLU A 36 3.38 -9.77 1.45
C GLU A 36 4.44 -8.85 2.06
N THR A 37 5.56 -9.43 2.54
CA THR A 37 6.71 -8.64 3.00
C THR A 37 7.78 -8.63 1.92
N VAL A 38 8.26 -7.43 1.56
CA VAL A 38 9.15 -7.22 0.41
C VAL A 38 10.28 -6.26 0.77
N THR A 39 11.33 -6.22 -0.04
CA THR A 39 12.42 -5.23 0.08
C THR A 39 12.39 -4.19 -1.02
N GLU A 40 11.75 -4.52 -2.14
CA GLU A 40 11.63 -3.69 -3.34
C GLU A 40 10.22 -3.85 -3.91
N VAL A 41 9.66 -2.75 -4.40
CA VAL A 41 8.39 -2.71 -5.12
C VAL A 41 8.53 -1.77 -6.31
N THR A 42 8.08 -2.23 -7.47
CA THR A 42 7.87 -1.37 -8.65
C THR A 42 6.38 -1.30 -8.94
N VAL A 43 5.83 -0.08 -9.06
CA VAL A 43 4.45 0.16 -9.46
C VAL A 43 4.46 0.91 -10.78
N GLU A 44 3.77 0.36 -11.77
CA GLU A 44 3.65 0.91 -13.12
C GLU A 44 2.20 0.86 -13.57
N SER A 45 1.80 1.82 -14.41
CA SER A 45 0.44 1.96 -14.90
C SER A 45 0.45 2.63 -16.27
N ASP A 46 -0.55 2.32 -17.09
CA ASP A 46 -0.82 3.01 -18.36
C ASP A 46 -1.37 4.43 -18.15
N LYS A 47 -1.78 4.74 -16.92
CA LYS A 47 -2.28 6.03 -16.46
C LYS A 47 -1.41 6.59 -15.36
N LEU A 48 -1.45 7.92 -15.22
CA LEU A 48 -0.81 8.62 -14.12
C LEU A 48 -1.27 8.04 -12.76
N ILE A 49 -0.30 7.64 -11.95
CA ILE A 49 -0.51 7.08 -10.61
C ILE A 49 -0.50 8.23 -9.63
N GLU A 50 -1.62 8.43 -8.95
CA GLU A 50 -1.75 9.38 -7.84
C GLU A 50 -1.47 8.65 -6.53
N PHE A 51 -0.58 9.19 -5.71
CA PHE A 51 -0.18 8.55 -4.46
C PHE A 51 0.16 9.56 -3.38
N HIS A 52 0.21 9.06 -2.14
CA HIS A 52 0.66 9.83 -0.99
C HIS A 52 1.97 9.25 -0.45
N LEU A 53 2.93 10.12 -0.14
CA LEU A 53 4.15 9.78 0.59
C LEU A 53 4.12 10.54 1.92
N ASP A 54 4.03 9.82 3.03
CA ASP A 54 3.90 10.39 4.38
C ASP A 54 2.79 11.45 4.53
N GLY A 55 1.74 11.34 3.70
CA GLY A 55 0.59 12.25 3.68
C GLY A 55 0.68 13.37 2.64
N GLU A 56 1.83 13.56 1.98
CA GLU A 56 1.99 14.52 0.88
C GLU A 56 1.55 13.92 -0.45
N TYR A 57 0.84 14.69 -1.27
CA TYR A 57 0.30 14.24 -2.57
C TYR A 57 1.35 14.34 -3.68
N HIS A 58 1.45 13.28 -4.48
CA HIS A 58 2.33 13.19 -5.64
C HIS A 58 1.65 12.46 -6.80
N ALA A 59 2.22 12.59 -8.00
CA ALA A 59 1.79 11.86 -9.17
C ALA A 59 2.99 11.44 -10.06
N ALA A 60 2.98 10.21 -10.58
CA ALA A 60 4.03 9.69 -11.46
C ALA A 60 3.50 8.55 -12.36
N GLU A 61 4.18 8.26 -13.46
CA GLU A 61 3.85 7.09 -14.32
C GLU A 61 4.44 5.77 -13.77
N LYS A 62 5.50 5.89 -12.97
CA LYS A 62 6.23 4.77 -12.38
C LYS A 62 6.78 5.14 -11.01
N LEU A 63 6.66 4.21 -10.06
CA LEU A 63 7.26 4.29 -8.74
C LEU A 63 8.22 3.12 -8.53
N GLN A 64 9.40 3.41 -7.98
CA GLN A 64 10.35 2.41 -7.51
C GLN A 64 10.61 2.68 -6.03
N ILE A 65 10.23 1.72 -5.19
CA ILE A 65 10.29 1.82 -3.74
C ILE A 65 11.26 0.75 -3.24
N ASN A 66 12.30 1.18 -2.53
CA ASN A 66 13.36 0.32 -2.03
C ASN A 66 13.59 0.59 -0.54
N ILE A 67 13.68 -0.46 0.27
CA ILE A 67 14.04 -0.31 1.67
C ILE A 67 15.55 -0.09 1.82
N VAL A 68 15.93 0.95 2.56
CA VAL A 68 17.32 1.17 2.97
C VAL A 68 17.52 0.56 4.35
N ALA A 69 18.02 -0.68 4.39
CA ALA A 69 18.27 -1.38 5.64
C ALA A 69 19.26 -0.59 6.52
N GLY A 70 18.84 -0.22 7.73
CA GLY A 70 19.66 0.59 8.63
C GLY A 70 19.89 2.04 8.16
N GLY A 71 19.02 2.57 7.29
CA GLY A 71 19.18 3.92 6.72
C GLY A 71 19.16 5.06 7.75
N LEU A 72 18.61 4.82 8.94
CA LEU A 72 18.63 5.77 10.05
C LEU A 72 18.96 5.06 11.37
N ARG A 73 19.84 5.68 12.17
CA ARG A 73 20.11 5.26 13.54
C ARG A 73 19.43 6.22 14.50
N ILE A 74 18.40 5.75 15.17
CA ILE A 74 17.69 6.50 16.19
C ILE A 74 18.32 6.15 17.54
N LYS A 75 18.76 7.17 18.30
CA LYS A 75 19.16 7.01 19.70
C LYS A 75 17.95 7.33 20.57
N PHE A 76 17.60 6.42 21.45
CA PHE A 76 16.62 6.62 22.52
C PHE A 76 17.34 6.99 23.80
#